data_AF-A0A6B0T298-F1
#
_entry.id   AF-A0A6B0T298-F1
#
_cell.length_a   1.000
_cell.length_b   1.000
_cell.length_c   1.000
_cell.angle_alpha   90.00
_cell.angle_beta   90.00
_cell.angle_gamma   90.00
#
_symmetry.space_group_name_H-M   'P 1'
#
loop_
_entity.id
_entity.type
_entity.pdbx_description
1 polymer ?
#
loop_
_entity_poly.entity_id
_entity_poly.type
_entity_poly.pdbx_seq_one_letter_code
_entity_poly.pdbx_strand_id
1 'polypeptide(L)'
;MYLISIYHCGATEPIAYAPDMESFVTEPPTTDIDLFVCEGSPFVGHNHLPADRLEATIADLDAERTVLVNASEHARREHTVELEEHADAIGCELSVDFNEYTIP
;
A
#
# COMPACT_ATOMS: atom_id res chain seq x y z
N MET A 1 -9.46 13.79 7.78
CA MET A 1 -9.53 13.79 6.31
C MET A 1 -8.09 13.76 5.85
N TYR A 2 -7.57 12.57 5.56
CA TYR A 2 -6.21 12.43 5.05
C TYR A 2 -6.31 11.94 3.61
N LEU A 3 -5.50 12.56 2.76
CA LEU A 3 -5.51 12.38 1.31
C LEU A 3 -4.70 11.14 0.94
N ILE A 4 -5.28 10.25 0.13
CA ILE A 4 -4.48 9.56 -0.88
C ILE A 4 -3.90 10.66 -1.76
N SER A 5 -2.58 10.84 -1.70
CA SER A 5 -1.90 11.80 -2.57
C SER A 5 -1.58 11.09 -3.86
N ILE A 6 -2.27 11.47 -4.93
CA ILE A 6 -2.00 10.94 -6.26
C ILE A 6 -1.01 11.88 -6.93
N TYR A 7 0.16 11.35 -7.25
CA TYR A 7 1.23 12.10 -7.87
C TYR A 7 1.23 11.84 -9.36
N HIS A 8 1.00 12.89 -10.14
CA HIS A 8 1.36 12.94 -11.55
C HIS A 8 2.69 13.70 -11.68
N CYS A 9 3.82 12.99 -11.71
CA CYS A 9 5.13 13.62 -11.88
C CYS A 9 5.61 13.44 -13.33
N GLY A 10 5.15 14.30 -14.24
CA GLY A 10 5.64 14.36 -15.64
C GLY A 10 5.41 13.12 -16.52
N ALA A 11 5.00 12.02 -15.91
CA ALA A 11 4.65 10.74 -16.48
C ALA A 11 3.14 10.69 -16.76
N THR A 12 2.80 10.01 -17.85
CA THR A 12 1.43 9.63 -18.20
C THR A 12 0.83 8.63 -17.20
N GLU A 13 1.65 8.05 -16.34
CA GLU A 13 1.35 6.98 -15.39
C GLU A 13 0.84 7.51 -14.02
N PRO A 14 -0.36 7.12 -13.56
CA PRO A 14 -0.94 7.56 -12.29
C PRO A 14 -0.37 6.75 -11.11
N ILE A 15 0.25 7.43 -10.12
CA ILE A 15 0.71 6.80 -8.87
C ILE A 15 -0.20 7.21 -7.71
N ALA A 16 -0.70 6.24 -6.95
CA ALA A 16 -1.37 6.47 -5.68
C ALA A 16 -0.40 6.26 -4.51
N TYR A 17 -0.31 7.24 -3.60
CA TYR A 17 0.61 7.19 -2.46
C TYR A 17 -0.15 7.45 -1.15
N ALA A 18 -0.13 6.46 -0.26
CA ALA A 18 -0.86 6.44 0.99
C ALA A 18 -0.14 5.61 2.09
N PRO A 19 1.10 5.95 2.46
CA PRO A 19 1.95 5.16 3.37
C PRO A 19 1.51 5.20 4.84
N ASP A 20 0.54 6.05 5.17
CA ASP A 20 0.05 6.29 6.52
C ASP A 20 -1.40 6.82 6.45
N MET A 21 -2.38 5.91 6.43
CA MET A 21 -3.79 6.22 6.20
C MET A 21 -4.59 6.18 7.49
N GLU A 22 -5.13 7.30 7.95
CA GLU A 22 -6.11 7.29 9.05
C GLU A 22 -7.56 7.03 8.58
N SER A 23 -7.82 7.08 7.27
CA SER A 23 -9.14 6.83 6.69
C SER A 23 -9.03 6.38 5.23
N PHE A 24 -9.88 5.45 4.81
CA PHE A 24 -10.02 5.07 3.40
C PHE A 24 -10.85 6.08 2.62
N VAL A 25 -10.52 6.26 1.34
CA VAL A 25 -11.33 7.05 0.42
C VAL A 25 -12.50 6.17 -0.04
N THR A 26 -13.74 6.64 0.14
CA THR A 26 -14.96 5.89 -0.21
C THR A 26 -15.26 5.87 -1.71
N GLU A 27 -14.62 6.76 -2.46
CA GLU A 27 -14.72 6.87 -3.92
C GLU A 27 -13.30 7.07 -4.46
N PRO A 28 -12.53 5.99 -4.66
CA PRO A 28 -11.20 6.11 -5.27
C PRO A 28 -11.34 6.73 -6.67
N PRO A 29 -10.33 7.48 -7.13
CA PRO A 29 -10.35 8.03 -8.47
C PRO A 29 -10.47 6.91 -9.50
N THR A 30 -11.26 7.16 -10.54
CA THR A 30 -11.61 6.19 -11.59
C THR A 30 -10.52 6.09 -12.68
N THR A 31 -9.28 6.30 -12.31
CA THR A 31 -8.14 6.30 -13.24
C THR A 31 -7.35 5.03 -12.99
N ASP A 32 -6.91 4.37 -14.07
CA ASP A 32 -6.04 3.20 -13.99
C ASP A 32 -4.74 3.58 -13.24
N ILE A 33 -4.47 2.96 -12.10
CA ILE A 33 -3.30 3.25 -11.27
C ILE A 33 -2.20 2.24 -11.59
N ASP A 34 -1.04 2.70 -12.02
CA ASP A 34 0.08 1.80 -12.34
C ASP A 34 0.80 1.33 -11.06
N LEU A 35 0.88 2.19 -10.05
CA LEU A 35 1.51 1.89 -8.78
C LEU A 35 0.74 2.48 -7.61
N PHE A 36 0.35 1.61 -6.69
CA PHE A 36 -0.17 1.99 -5.38
C PHE A 36 0.85 1.67 -4.28
N VAL A 37 1.36 2.70 -3.61
CA VAL A 37 2.21 2.53 -2.43
C VAL A 37 1.38 2.84 -1.19
N CYS A 38 1.19 1.87 -0.30
CA CYS A 38 0.31 2.03 0.85
C CYS A 38 0.89 1.42 2.14
N GLU A 39 0.33 1.80 3.28
CA GLU A 39 0.73 1.18 4.55
C GLU A 39 0.43 -0.33 4.58
N GLY A 40 1.34 -1.11 5.14
CA GLY A 40 1.12 -2.51 5.49
C GLY A 40 0.75 -2.69 6.97
N SER A 41 0.80 -1.63 7.78
CA SER A 41 0.56 -1.68 9.23
C SER A 41 -0.78 -2.35 9.64
N PRO A 42 -1.90 -2.17 8.91
CA PRO A 42 -3.17 -2.84 9.19
C PRO A 42 -3.09 -4.37 9.14
N PHE A 43 -2.35 -4.93 8.17
CA PHE A 43 -2.10 -6.38 8.06
C PHE A 43 -1.32 -6.94 9.24
N VAL A 44 -0.70 -6.05 10.00
CA VAL A 44 0.17 -6.37 11.11
C VAL A 44 -0.48 -6.21 12.47
N GLY A 45 -1.78 -5.89 12.50
CA GLY A 45 -2.55 -5.71 13.72
C GLY A 45 -2.21 -4.44 14.49
N HIS A 46 -1.54 -3.48 13.85
CA HIS A 46 -1.15 -2.23 14.46
C HIS A 46 -1.59 -1.04 13.61
N ASN A 47 -2.03 0.02 14.31
CA ASN A 47 -2.38 1.33 13.77
C ASN A 47 -3.56 1.43 12.80
N HIS A 48 -4.09 2.66 12.83
CA HIS A 48 -5.02 3.34 11.95
C HIS A 48 -6.29 2.61 11.50
N LEU A 49 -6.18 1.53 10.71
CA LEU A 49 -7.31 0.95 10.00
C LEU A 49 -7.33 -0.59 10.06
N PRO A 50 -8.51 -1.23 9.94
CA PRO A 50 -8.62 -2.69 9.87
C PRO A 50 -8.02 -3.28 8.58
N ALA A 51 -7.39 -4.46 8.69
CA ALA A 51 -6.80 -5.18 7.55
C ALA A 51 -7.80 -5.48 6.43
N ASP A 52 -9.01 -5.94 6.77
CA ASP A 52 -10.08 -6.26 5.81
C ASP A 52 -10.49 -5.05 4.96
N ARG A 53 -10.38 -3.85 5.53
CA ARG A 53 -10.65 -2.61 4.81
C ARG A 53 -9.51 -2.19 3.90
N LEU A 54 -8.27 -2.48 4.29
CA LEU A 54 -7.10 -2.27 3.44
C LEU A 54 -7.14 -3.24 2.24
N GLU A 55 -7.44 -4.52 2.45
CA GLU A 55 -7.64 -5.50 1.37
C GLU A 55 -8.72 -5.05 0.40
N ALA A 56 -9.88 -4.60 0.92
CA ALA A 56 -10.94 -4.07 0.08
C ALA A 56 -10.48 -2.85 -0.72
N THR A 57 -9.69 -1.96 -0.12
CA THR A 57 -9.15 -0.78 -0.82
C THR A 57 -8.16 -1.15 -1.92
N ILE A 58 -7.27 -2.10 -1.65
CA ILE A 58 -6.31 -2.62 -2.64
C ILE A 58 -7.07 -3.25 -3.82
N ALA A 59 -8.10 -4.06 -3.52
CA ALA A 59 -8.94 -4.68 -4.53
C ALA A 59 -9.79 -3.66 -5.32
N ASP A 60 -10.33 -2.63 -4.66
CA ASP A 60 -11.15 -1.60 -5.29
C ASP A 60 -10.32 -0.65 -6.17
N LEU A 61 -9.07 -0.39 -5.80
CA LEU A 61 -8.16 0.46 -6.58
C LEU A 61 -7.57 -0.27 -7.79
N ASP A 62 -7.45 -1.60 -7.72
CA ASP A 62 -7.01 -2.50 -8.80
C ASP A 62 -5.74 -2.00 -9.52
N ALA A 63 -4.77 -1.53 -8.74
CA ALA A 63 -3.52 -1.03 -9.30
C ALA A 63 -2.70 -2.17 -9.91
N GLU A 64 -1.97 -1.91 -11.00
CA GLU A 64 -1.10 -2.93 -11.64
C GLU A 64 -0.09 -3.49 -10.63
N ARG A 65 0.42 -2.62 -9.76
CA ARG A 65 1.33 -2.99 -8.67
C ARG A 65 0.91 -2.34 -7.37
N THR A 66 0.93 -3.11 -6.29
CA THR A 66 0.73 -2.61 -4.93
C THR A 66 1.96 -2.91 -4.08
N VAL A 67 2.52 -1.87 -3.46
CA VAL A 67 3.70 -1.95 -2.58
C VAL A 67 3.30 -1.54 -1.16
N LEU A 68 3.50 -2.46 -0.22
CA LEU A 68 3.32 -2.24 1.21
C LEU A 68 4.58 -1.63 1.82
N VAL A 69 4.41 -0.52 2.52
CA VAL A 69 5.44 0.17 3.32
C VAL A 69 4.97 0.30 4.77
N ASN A 70 5.80 0.81 5.68
CA ASN A 70 5.38 1.10 7.05
C ASN A 70 4.85 -0.14 7.85
N ALA A 71 5.22 -1.35 7.44
CA ALA A 71 4.99 -2.59 8.19
C ALA A 71 6.12 -2.76 9.22
N SER A 72 6.11 -1.98 10.31
CA SER A 72 7.20 -2.00 11.29
C SER A 72 7.37 -3.39 11.94
N GLU A 73 8.43 -4.13 11.56
CA GLU A 73 8.78 -5.43 12.16
C GLU A 73 8.95 -5.33 13.68
N HIS A 74 9.55 -4.23 14.14
CA HIS A 74 9.74 -3.98 15.56
C HIS A 74 8.42 -3.86 16.32
N ALA A 75 7.40 -3.27 15.70
CA ALA A 75 6.06 -3.24 16.26
C ALA A 75 5.44 -4.64 16.32
N ARG A 76 5.67 -5.48 15.29
CA ARG A 76 5.16 -6.86 15.22
C ARG A 76 5.87 -7.86 16.12
N ARG A 77 7.14 -7.64 16.45
CA ARG A 77 8.05 -8.70 16.93
C ARG A 77 8.08 -9.91 15.98
N GLU A 78 7.84 -9.67 14.70
CA GLU A 78 7.86 -10.68 13.63
C GLU A 78 9.09 -10.50 12.75
N HIS A 79 9.30 -11.47 11.86
CA HIS A 79 10.41 -11.49 10.92
C HIS A 79 9.97 -11.11 9.50
N THR A 80 10.90 -10.57 8.72
CA THR A 80 10.67 -10.15 7.32
C THR A 80 9.99 -11.23 6.50
N VAL A 81 10.38 -12.50 6.68
CA VAL A 81 9.84 -13.64 5.91
C VAL A 81 8.33 -13.82 6.12
N GLU A 82 7.84 -13.69 7.35
CA GLU A 82 6.40 -13.87 7.64
C GLU A 82 5.57 -12.73 7.02
N LEU A 83 6.14 -11.53 6.95
CA LEU A 83 5.56 -10.38 6.27
C LEU A 83 5.54 -10.53 4.75
N GLU A 84 6.64 -11.02 4.18
CA GLU A 84 6.76 -11.31 2.75
C GLU A 84 5.75 -12.36 2.33
N GLU A 85 5.64 -13.48 3.07
CA GLU A 85 4.65 -14.54 2.80
C GLU A 85 3.21 -14.01 2.83
N HIS A 86 2.90 -13.09 3.74
CA HIS A 86 1.57 -12.48 3.81
C HIS A 86 1.30 -11.54 2.63
N ALA A 87 2.27 -10.68 2.28
CA ALA A 87 2.16 -9.77 1.14
C ALA A 87 1.95 -10.56 -0.17
N ASP A 88 2.71 -11.63 -0.38
CA ASP A 88 2.57 -12.54 -1.53
C ASP A 88 1.17 -13.18 -1.58
N ALA A 89 0.61 -13.58 -0.43
CA ALA A 89 -0.71 -14.20 -0.35
C ALA A 89 -1.86 -13.28 -0.79
N ILE A 90 -1.65 -11.95 -0.72
CA ILE A 90 -2.62 -10.93 -1.15
C ILE A 90 -2.19 -10.22 -2.44
N GLY A 91 -1.16 -10.71 -3.14
CA GLY A 91 -0.70 -10.15 -4.41
C GLY A 91 -0.03 -8.78 -4.30
N CYS A 92 0.57 -8.47 -3.16
CA CYS A 92 1.29 -7.22 -2.92
C CYS A 92 2.80 -7.45 -2.77
N GLU A 93 3.60 -6.42 -3.03
CA GLU A 93 5.04 -6.39 -2.75
C GLU A 93 5.29 -5.82 -1.35
N LEU A 94 6.22 -6.38 -0.56
CA LEU A 94 6.70 -5.75 0.67
C LEU A 94 7.97 -4.95 0.38
N SER A 95 7.96 -3.65 0.68
CA SER A 95 9.15 -2.83 0.50
C SER A 95 10.17 -2.98 1.62
N VAL A 96 11.45 -2.93 1.25
CA VAL A 96 12.58 -2.78 2.17
C VAL A 96 13.19 -1.39 2.07
N ASP A 97 13.95 -0.99 3.09
CA ASP A 97 14.66 0.29 3.10
C ASP A 97 15.59 0.42 1.88
N PHE A 98 15.60 1.62 1.28
CA PHE A 98 16.39 1.97 0.09
C PHE A 98 16.00 1.25 -1.21
N ASN A 99 14.86 0.54 -1.25
CA ASN A 99 14.37 -0.02 -2.51
C ASN A 99 13.90 1.09 -3.46
N GLU A 100 14.11 0.89 -4.76
CA GLU A 100 13.70 1.81 -5.81
C GLU A 100 12.67 1.13 -6.73
N TYR A 101 11.59 1.84 -7.02
CA TYR A 101 10.54 1.36 -7.93
C TYR A 101 10.53 2.22 -9.18
N THR A 102 10.60 1.56 -10.34
CA THR A 102 10.42 2.20 -11.64
C THR A 102 9.08 1.76 -12.22
N ILE A 103 8.33 2.73 -12.71
CA ILE A 103 7.13 2.54 -13.54
C ILE A 103 7.56 2.64 -15.02
N PRO A 104 7.04 1.77 -15.91
CA PRO A 104 7.47 1.67 -17.30
C PRO A 104 7.14 2.90 -18.16
#